data_AF-A0A2R6IBA5-F1
#
_entry.id   AF-A0A2R6IBA5-F1
#
_cell.length_a   1.000
_cell.length_b   1.000
_cell.length_c   1.000
_cell.angle_alpha   90.00
_cell.angle_beta   90.00
_cell.angle_gamma   90.00
#
_symmetry.space_group_name_H-M   'P 1'
#
loop_
_entity.id
_entity.type
_entity.pdbx_description
1 polymer ?
#
loop_
_entity_poly.entity_id
_entity_poly.type
_entity_poly.pdbx_seq_one_letter_code
_entity_poly.pdbx_strand_id
1 'polypeptide(L)'
;MATKKYEIEEFAFIGRTFTEYQQMFDSDPTRWAGTRVLDCPAGSCSFVAKARDHGIDAIGADKMYNRSPATLSEICAADIETAMAALDGVEDLYVWEFYDDISELRAYRERAASLFLSDYTHNG
;
A
#
# COMPACT_ATOMS: atom_id res chain seq x y z
N MET A 1 21.69 -22.86 -12.61
CA MET A 1 20.24 -22.72 -12.33
C MET A 1 19.93 -21.24 -12.32
N ALA A 2 18.81 -20.81 -12.90
CA ALA A 2 18.39 -19.41 -12.79
C ALA A 2 18.08 -19.09 -11.33
N THR A 3 18.57 -17.95 -10.83
CA THR A 3 18.26 -17.50 -9.47
C THR A 3 16.78 -17.10 -9.41
N LYS A 4 16.03 -17.67 -8.47
CA LYS A 4 14.66 -17.22 -8.17
C LYS A 4 14.69 -15.74 -7.79
N LYS A 5 13.80 -14.95 -8.38
CA LYS A 5 13.70 -13.51 -8.11
C LYS A 5 12.25 -13.05 -8.28
N TYR A 6 11.75 -12.28 -7.33
CA TYR A 6 10.55 -11.47 -7.51
C TYR A 6 10.90 -10.22 -8.33
N GLU A 7 10.22 -9.99 -9.46
CA GLU A 7 10.55 -8.92 -10.39
C GLU A 7 9.30 -8.28 -10.99
N ILE A 8 9.35 -6.95 -11.16
CA ILE A 8 8.36 -6.10 -11.81
C ILE A 8 9.13 -5.21 -12.78
N GLU A 9 8.72 -5.13 -14.06
CA GLU A 9 9.53 -4.50 -15.12
C GLU A 9 9.72 -2.98 -14.99
N GLU A 10 8.70 -2.24 -14.54
CA GLU A 10 8.79 -0.78 -14.35
C GLU A 10 8.54 -0.35 -12.91
N PHE A 11 7.28 -0.37 -12.48
CA PHE A 11 6.84 -0.15 -11.11
C PHE A 11 5.43 -0.73 -10.95
N ALA A 12 5.03 -1.00 -9.72
CA ALA A 12 3.66 -1.38 -9.39
C ALA A 12 3.08 -0.35 -8.43
N PHE A 13 1.89 0.18 -8.75
CA PHE A 13 1.12 1.08 -7.91
C PHE A 13 0.33 0.32 -6.83
N ILE A 14 1.09 -0.34 -5.95
CA ILE A 14 0.56 -1.06 -4.79
C ILE A 14 0.82 -0.27 -3.51
N GLY A 15 -0.03 -0.54 -2.51
CA GLY A 15 0.00 0.16 -1.24
C GLY A 15 0.07 -0.80 -0.06
N ARG A 16 0.36 -0.21 1.10
CA ARG A 16 0.29 -0.84 2.42
C ARG A 16 -0.83 -0.22 3.24
N THR A 17 -1.37 -1.02 4.14
CA THR A 17 -2.30 -0.56 5.14
C THR A 17 -1.62 0.26 6.24
N PHE A 18 -2.40 1.03 6.98
CA PHE A 18 -1.93 1.71 8.18
C PHE A 18 -1.26 0.74 9.18
N THR A 19 -1.84 -0.45 9.39
CA THR A 19 -1.28 -1.47 10.28
C THR A 19 0.09 -1.98 9.80
N GLU A 20 0.25 -2.21 8.50
CA GLU A 20 1.55 -2.59 7.93
C GLU A 20 2.60 -1.49 8.15
N TYR A 21 2.24 -0.22 8.00
CA TYR A 21 3.14 0.90 8.31
C TYR A 21 3.51 0.95 9.79
N GLN A 22 2.57 0.70 10.71
CA GLN A 22 2.87 0.63 12.14
C GLN A 22 3.91 -0.44 12.46
N GLN A 23 3.77 -1.63 11.87
CA GLN A 23 4.72 -2.72 12.07
C GLN A 23 6.07 -2.42 11.41
N MET A 24 6.06 -1.90 10.17
CA MET A 24 7.28 -1.61 9.43
C MET A 24 8.15 -0.54 10.09
N PHE A 25 7.52 0.46 10.72
CA PHE A 25 8.21 1.57 11.37
C PHE A 25 8.30 1.45 12.89
N ASP A 26 7.80 0.35 13.48
CA ASP A 26 7.61 0.19 14.93
C ASP A 26 6.98 1.45 15.56
N SER A 27 5.94 1.97 14.89
CA SER A 27 5.39 3.28 15.18
C SER A 27 4.18 3.21 16.10
N ASP A 28 4.15 4.13 17.05
CA ASP A 28 3.02 4.42 17.92
C ASP A 28 2.32 5.69 17.40
N PRO A 29 1.18 5.57 16.68
CA PRO A 29 0.48 6.71 16.08
C PRO A 29 0.08 7.79 17.09
N THR A 30 -0.08 7.42 18.37
CA THR A 30 -0.46 8.39 19.40
C THR A 30 0.61 9.46 19.60
N ARG A 31 1.87 9.15 19.27
CA ARG A 31 2.99 10.11 19.34
C ARG A 31 2.95 11.16 18.23
N TRP A 32 2.16 10.93 17.18
CA TRP A 32 2.04 11.82 16.03
C TRP A 32 0.74 12.64 16.06
N ALA A 33 -0.10 12.46 17.07
CA ALA A 33 -1.31 13.26 17.24
C ALA A 33 -0.96 14.77 17.30
N GLY A 34 -1.63 15.57 16.48
CA GLY A 34 -1.37 17.00 16.33
C GLY A 34 -0.14 17.36 15.50
N THR A 35 0.56 16.38 14.91
CA THR A 35 1.70 16.60 14.01
C THR A 35 1.29 16.51 12.54
N ARG A 36 2.14 17.05 11.66
CA ARG A 36 1.99 16.97 10.21
C ARG A 36 2.93 15.93 9.64
N VAL A 37 2.41 15.02 8.81
CA VAL A 37 3.18 13.90 8.23
C VAL A 37 3.04 13.90 6.71
N LEU A 38 4.16 13.70 6.01
CA LEU A 38 4.19 13.50 4.56
C LEU A 38 4.46 12.02 4.27
N ASP A 39 3.55 11.38 3.54
CA ASP A 39 3.76 10.06 2.95
C ASP A 39 4.16 10.23 1.47
N CYS A 40 5.40 9.87 1.13
CA CYS A 40 5.96 10.15 -0.20
C CYS A 40 7.11 9.17 -0.56
N PRO A 41 6.99 8.42 -1.68
CA PRO A 41 5.78 8.25 -2.49
C PRO A 41 4.72 7.45 -1.72
N ALA A 42 3.48 7.94 -1.71
CA ALA A 42 2.39 7.30 -0.97
C ALA A 42 1.74 6.13 -1.72
N GLY A 43 1.83 6.06 -3.05
CA GLY A 43 1.20 4.99 -3.82
C GLY A 43 -0.31 4.88 -3.52
N SER A 44 -0.81 3.64 -3.44
CA SER A 44 -2.17 3.31 -3.02
C SER A 44 -2.26 2.93 -1.53
N CYS A 45 -1.37 3.46 -0.68
CA CYS A 45 -1.37 3.18 0.76
C CYS A 45 -2.59 3.80 1.46
N SER A 46 -3.08 3.14 2.51
CA SER A 46 -4.21 3.66 3.30
C SER A 46 -3.79 4.50 4.50
N PHE A 47 -2.49 4.83 4.63
CA PHE A 47 -1.98 5.58 5.77
C PHE A 47 -2.68 6.94 5.91
N VAL A 48 -2.72 7.75 4.84
CA VAL A 48 -3.35 9.08 4.84
C VAL A 48 -4.83 9.00 5.23
N ALA A 49 -5.57 8.08 4.60
CA ALA A 49 -6.98 7.84 4.87
C ALA A 49 -7.27 7.51 6.35
N LYS A 50 -6.35 6.80 7.01
CA LYS A 50 -6.49 6.35 8.41
C LYS A 50 -5.84 7.29 9.43
N ALA A 51 -4.87 8.10 9.02
CA ALA A 51 -4.11 8.99 9.90
C ALA A 51 -5.01 9.99 10.66
N ARG A 52 -6.08 10.48 10.01
CA ARG A 52 -7.06 11.38 10.64
C ARG A 52 -7.74 10.77 11.87
N ASP A 53 -7.97 9.45 11.88
CA ASP A 53 -8.61 8.74 13.00
C ASP A 53 -7.69 8.73 14.24
N HIS A 54 -6.40 8.99 14.04
CA HIS A 54 -5.38 9.11 15.09
C HIS A 54 -4.98 10.57 15.38
N GLY A 55 -5.71 11.55 14.83
CA GLY A 55 -5.42 12.98 15.02
C GLY A 55 -4.15 13.46 14.33
N ILE A 56 -3.71 12.77 13.28
CA ILE A 56 -2.52 13.11 12.50
C ILE A 56 -2.96 13.88 11.24
N ASP A 57 -2.31 15.02 10.95
CA ASP A 57 -2.48 15.76 9.69
C ASP A 57 -1.55 15.18 8.63
N ALA A 58 -2.02 14.15 7.91
CA ALA A 58 -1.23 13.46 6.90
C ALA A 58 -1.56 13.95 5.49
N ILE A 59 -0.52 14.08 4.66
CA ILE A 59 -0.65 14.35 3.22
C ILE A 59 0.10 13.25 2.46
N GLY A 60 -0.54 12.70 1.44
CA GLY A 60 0.09 11.77 0.49
C GLY A 60 0.58 12.51 -0.74
N ALA A 61 1.73 12.12 -1.27
CA ALA A 61 2.25 12.58 -2.55
C ALA A 61 2.68 11.39 -3.41
N ASP A 62 2.21 11.36 -4.66
CA ASP A 62 2.64 10.39 -5.65
C ASP A 62 2.52 10.99 -7.06
N LYS A 63 3.40 10.57 -7.98
CA LYS A 63 3.33 10.99 -9.40
C LYS A 63 2.02 10.56 -10.06
N MET A 64 1.34 9.56 -9.51
CA MET A 64 0.10 8.99 -10.07
C MET A 64 -1.15 9.79 -9.69
N TYR A 65 -1.08 10.72 -8.73
CA TYR A 65 -2.25 11.46 -8.19
C TYR A 65 -2.76 12.58 -9.10
N ASN A 66 -2.35 12.62 -10.37
CA ASN A 66 -2.95 13.45 -11.40
C ASN A 66 -4.00 12.70 -12.25
N ARG A 67 -4.40 11.50 -11.81
CA ARG A 67 -5.32 10.59 -12.51
C ARG A 67 -6.66 10.53 -11.80
N SER A 68 -7.72 10.19 -12.55
CA SER A 68 -9.05 10.04 -11.96
C SER A 68 -9.12 8.83 -11.01
N PRO A 69 -10.01 8.83 -10.01
CA PRO A 69 -10.22 7.67 -9.14
C PRO A 69 -10.58 6.39 -9.91
N ALA A 70 -11.36 6.49 -10.99
CA ALA A 70 -11.70 5.35 -11.84
C ALA A 70 -10.44 4.76 -12.51
N THR A 71 -9.59 5.62 -13.07
CA THR A 71 -8.31 5.20 -13.66
C THR A 71 -7.38 4.57 -12.63
N LEU A 72 -7.29 5.15 -11.43
CA LEU A 72 -6.46 4.58 -10.36
C LEU A 72 -7.01 3.24 -9.86
N SER A 73 -8.33 3.06 -9.84
CA SER A 73 -8.95 1.78 -9.49
C SER A 73 -8.55 0.66 -10.45
N GLU A 74 -8.57 0.94 -11.75
CA GLU A 74 -8.14 -0.02 -12.78
C GLU A 74 -6.65 -0.36 -12.64
N ILE A 75 -5.80 0.64 -12.43
CA ILE A 75 -4.36 0.47 -12.23
C ILE A 75 -4.07 -0.35 -10.96
N CYS A 76 -4.69 -0.02 -9.83
CA CYS A 76 -4.53 -0.77 -8.59
C CYS A 76 -4.87 -2.26 -8.79
N ALA A 77 -5.99 -2.56 -9.44
CA ALA A 77 -6.39 -3.95 -9.68
C ALA A 77 -5.36 -4.69 -10.55
N ALA A 78 -4.94 -4.08 -11.67
CA ALA A 78 -3.96 -4.69 -12.58
C ALA A 78 -2.58 -4.89 -11.93
N ASP A 79 -2.10 -3.92 -11.17
CA ASP A 79 -0.79 -3.96 -10.53
C ASP A 79 -0.77 -4.91 -9.33
N ILE A 80 -1.88 -5.04 -8.59
CA ILE A 80 -2.02 -6.08 -7.56
C ILE A 80 -1.95 -7.45 -8.21
N GLU A 81 -2.72 -7.72 -9.27
CA GLU A 81 -2.66 -9.02 -9.96
C GLU A 81 -1.26 -9.34 -10.48
N THR A 82 -0.60 -8.37 -11.12
CA THR A 82 0.78 -8.52 -11.60
C THR A 82 1.75 -8.84 -10.45
N ALA A 83 1.63 -8.11 -9.34
CA ALA A 83 2.45 -8.31 -8.16
C ALA A 83 2.14 -9.60 -7.41
N MET A 84 0.93 -10.15 -7.53
CA MET A 84 0.60 -11.47 -6.98
C MET A 84 1.10 -12.60 -7.89
N ALA A 85 0.97 -12.45 -9.22
CA ALA A 85 1.49 -13.42 -10.18
C ALA A 85 3.02 -13.53 -10.12
N ALA A 86 3.73 -12.42 -9.88
CA ALA A 86 5.19 -12.42 -9.73
C ALA A 86 5.68 -13.12 -8.44
N LEU A 87 4.79 -13.41 -7.48
CA LEU A 87 5.13 -14.19 -6.27
C LEU A 87 5.12 -15.70 -6.52
N ASP A 88 4.44 -16.16 -7.58
CA ASP A 88 4.33 -17.59 -7.90
C ASP A 88 5.71 -18.21 -8.13
N GLY A 89 6.05 -19.22 -7.33
CA GLY A 89 7.31 -19.95 -7.39
C GLY A 89 8.52 -19.27 -6.71
N VAL A 90 8.32 -18.10 -6.08
CA VAL A 90 9.34 -17.36 -5.31
C VAL A 90 8.91 -17.03 -3.88
N GLU A 91 7.88 -17.69 -3.37
CA GLU A 91 7.31 -17.53 -2.04
C GLU A 91 8.32 -17.82 -0.92
N ASP A 92 9.26 -18.73 -1.20
CA ASP A 92 10.36 -19.11 -0.32
C ASP A 92 11.37 -17.97 -0.09
N LEU A 93 11.28 -16.88 -0.85
CA LEU A 93 12.07 -15.67 -0.63
C LEU A 93 11.46 -14.71 0.40
N TYR A 94 10.23 -14.95 0.86
CA TYR A 94 9.50 -14.06 1.77
C TYR A 94 9.47 -14.59 3.21
N VAL A 95 9.37 -13.65 4.16
CA VAL A 95 9.13 -13.94 5.58
C VAL A 95 7.63 -13.81 5.85
N TRP A 96 6.99 -14.92 6.18
CA TRP A 96 5.54 -15.05 6.40
C TRP A 96 5.17 -14.95 7.89
N GLU A 97 5.90 -14.15 8.67
CA GLU A 97 5.60 -13.97 10.10
C GLU A 97 4.49 -12.92 10.34
N PHE A 98 4.30 -12.01 9.40
CA PHE A 98 3.25 -10.99 9.46
C PHE A 98 1.99 -11.36 8.66
N TYR A 99 2.17 -12.05 7.53
CA TYR A 99 1.09 -12.59 6.72
C TYR A 99 1.10 -14.10 6.84
N ASP A 100 -0.05 -14.72 7.06
CA ASP A 100 -0.25 -16.15 7.11
C ASP A 100 0.10 -16.81 5.76
N ASP A 101 -0.33 -16.19 4.65
CA ASP A 101 -0.07 -16.67 3.29
C ASP A 101 -0.16 -15.56 2.21
N ILE A 102 0.04 -15.97 0.96
CA ILE A 102 -0.05 -15.11 -0.24
C ILE A 102 -1.44 -14.47 -0.38
N SER A 103 -2.49 -15.21 -0.03
CA SER A 103 -3.87 -14.74 -0.13
C SER A 103 -4.13 -13.62 0.89
N GLU A 104 -3.55 -13.73 2.09
CA GLU A 104 -3.61 -12.65 3.07
C GLU A 104 -2.83 -11.42 2.59
N LEU A 105 -1.63 -11.57 2.03
CA LEU A 105 -0.89 -10.45 1.43
C LEU A 105 -1.73 -9.75 0.34
N ARG A 106 -2.41 -10.50 -0.52
CA ARG A 106 -3.34 -9.96 -1.51
C ARG A 106 -4.45 -9.15 -0.84
N ALA A 107 -5.09 -9.70 0.19
CA ALA A 107 -6.16 -9.03 0.91
C ALA A 107 -5.70 -7.73 1.58
N TYR A 108 -4.46 -7.65 2.07
CA TYR A 108 -3.87 -6.41 2.59
C TYR A 108 -3.71 -5.35 1.49
N ARG A 109 -3.16 -5.72 0.34
CA ARG A 109 -3.00 -4.82 -0.82
C ARG A 109 -4.35 -4.30 -1.32
N GLU A 110 -5.33 -5.18 -1.47
CA GLU A 110 -6.69 -4.81 -1.89
C GLU A 110 -7.38 -3.89 -0.88
N ARG A 111 -7.19 -4.14 0.42
CA ARG A 111 -7.72 -3.29 1.49
C ARG A 111 -7.07 -1.92 1.51
N ALA A 112 -5.75 -1.85 1.32
CA ALA A 112 -5.03 -0.59 1.20
C ALA A 112 -5.58 0.23 0.03
N ALA A 113 -5.66 -0.38 -1.16
CA ALA A 113 -6.18 0.26 -2.37
C ALA A 113 -7.64 0.72 -2.20
N SER A 114 -8.51 -0.10 -1.61
CA SER A 114 -9.92 0.26 -1.40
C SER A 114 -10.08 1.49 -0.49
N LEU A 115 -9.34 1.52 0.62
CA LEU A 115 -9.36 2.66 1.54
C LEU A 115 -8.76 3.92 0.91
N PHE A 116 -7.64 3.77 0.19
CA PHE A 116 -7.03 4.85 -0.58
C PHE A 116 -8.02 5.43 -1.60
N LEU A 117 -8.64 4.60 -2.45
CA LEU A 117 -9.56 5.06 -3.49
C LEU A 117 -10.79 5.74 -2.90
N SER A 118 -11.30 5.23 -1.77
CA SER A 118 -12.40 5.87 -1.05
C SER A 118 -12.01 7.25 -0.57
N ASP A 119 -10.86 7.41 0.08
CA ASP A 119 -10.36 8.71 0.56
C ASP A 119 -10.05 9.66 -0.58
N TYR A 120 -9.30 9.21 -1.59
CA TYR A 120 -8.92 10.00 -2.77
C TYR A 120 -10.12 10.49 -3.58
N THR A 121 -11.23 9.73 -3.62
CA THR A 121 -12.46 10.19 -4.27
C THR A 121 -13.14 11.35 -3.55
N HIS A 122 -13.01 11.44 -2.22
CA HIS A 122 -13.70 12.45 -1.41
C HIS A 122 -12.80 13.63 -1.00
N ASN A 123 -11.49 13.40 -0.92
CA ASN A 123 -10.51 14.33 -0.35
C ASN A 123 -9.30 14.61 -1.27
N GLY A 124 -9.22 13.93 -2.42
CA GLY A 124 -8.12 14.05 -3.40
C GLY A 124 -8.27 15.18 -4.40
#